data_AF-A0A7S4LE63-F1
#
_entry.id   AF-A0A7S4LE63-F1
#
_cell.length_a   1.000
_cell.length_b   1.000
_cell.length_c   1.000
_cell.angle_alpha   90.00
_cell.angle_beta   90.00
_cell.angle_gamma   90.00
#
_symmetry.space_group_name_H-M   'P 1'
#
loop_
_entity.id
_entity.type
_entity.pdbx_description
1 polymer ?
#
loop_
_entity_poly.entity_id
_entity_poly.type
_entity_poly.pdbx_seq_one_letter_code
_entity_poly.pdbx_strand_id
1 'polypeptide(L)'
;LVLESDRSYQATFKIEGGVDTALEVFKAHPGNPTLQATVLSLLSVACSLPLSSTSTGSSEIGQSGAFPAGVISAALQGLESTHEALRATAVPLLLHVASCPDNAPVLHRHRAVEKVVALLKQCTTNRKLLAVALQVLMQLANDQDMRQAAGEHGMVELVFGLLVKEQKHPTKEDL
;
A
#
# COMPACT_ATOMS: atom_id res chain seq x y z
N LEU A 1 -27.43 -9.57 -6.27
CA LEU A 1 -26.56 -10.34 -5.37
C LEU A 1 -25.75 -9.34 -4.55
N VAL A 2 -26.33 -8.93 -3.42
CA VAL A 2 -25.61 -8.15 -2.42
C VAL A 2 -24.73 -9.17 -1.71
N LEU A 3 -23.43 -9.16 -2.01
CA LEU A 3 -22.45 -9.94 -1.26
C LEU A 3 -22.39 -9.32 0.13
N GLU A 4 -23.17 -9.87 1.07
CA GLU A 4 -22.81 -9.82 2.48
C GLU A 4 -21.35 -10.25 2.54
N SER A 5 -20.50 -9.28 2.83
CA SER A 5 -19.06 -9.35 2.62
C SER A 5 -18.50 -10.24 3.72
N ASP A 6 -18.49 -11.52 3.40
CA ASP A 6 -18.33 -12.63 4.32
C ASP A 6 -16.94 -12.58 4.97
N ARG A 7 -16.91 -12.14 6.23
CA ARG A 7 -15.70 -12.23 7.06
C ARG A 7 -15.19 -13.68 7.12
N SER A 8 -16.07 -14.66 6.89
CA SER A 8 -15.77 -16.09 6.77
C SER A 8 -14.78 -16.39 5.63
N TYR A 9 -15.03 -15.92 4.40
CA TYR A 9 -14.14 -16.24 3.25
C TYR A 9 -12.75 -15.63 3.40
N GLN A 10 -12.63 -14.44 3.98
CA GLN A 10 -11.33 -13.80 4.18
C GLN A 10 -10.52 -14.51 5.27
N ALA A 11 -11.17 -14.95 6.35
CA ALA A 11 -10.52 -15.74 7.39
C ALA A 11 -10.04 -17.08 6.84
N THR A 12 -10.87 -17.79 6.08
CA THR A 12 -10.50 -19.06 5.43
C THR A 12 -9.35 -18.87 4.44
N PHE A 13 -9.38 -17.82 3.61
CA PHE A 13 -8.28 -17.52 2.68
C PHE A 13 -6.94 -17.30 3.39
N LYS A 14 -6.94 -16.65 4.56
CA LYS A 14 -5.72 -16.50 5.37
C LYS A 14 -5.27 -17.82 5.98
N ILE A 15 -6.20 -18.61 6.52
CA ILE A 15 -5.92 -19.87 7.22
C ILE A 15 -5.39 -20.94 6.26
N GLU A 16 -5.86 -20.96 5.01
CA GLU A 16 -5.48 -21.96 4.00
C GLU A 16 -4.23 -21.59 3.18
N GLY A 17 -3.43 -20.61 3.64
CA GLY A 17 -2.20 -20.21 2.93
C GLY A 17 -2.45 -19.40 1.65
N GLY A 18 -3.67 -18.88 1.45
CA GLY A 18 -4.03 -18.10 0.25
C GLY A 18 -3.18 -16.85 0.05
N VAL A 19 -2.69 -16.23 1.14
CA VAL A 19 -1.75 -15.09 1.06
C VAL A 19 -0.42 -15.53 0.43
N ASP A 20 0.13 -16.66 0.83
CA ASP A 20 1.40 -17.16 0.29
C ASP A 20 1.24 -17.56 -1.17
N THR A 21 0.16 -18.27 -1.52
CA THR A 21 -0.16 -18.59 -2.92
C THR A 21 -0.32 -17.33 -3.77
N ALA A 22 -1.02 -16.31 -3.27
CA ALA A 22 -1.16 -15.04 -3.97
C ALA A 22 0.21 -14.37 -4.20
N LEU A 23 1.09 -14.35 -3.20
CA LEU A 23 2.44 -13.82 -3.33
C LEU A 23 3.30 -14.61 -4.31
N GLU A 24 3.17 -15.93 -4.36
CA GLU A 24 3.82 -16.78 -5.37
C GLU A 24 3.34 -16.42 -6.78
N VAL A 25 2.03 -16.28 -6.98
CA VAL A 25 1.45 -15.85 -8.27
C VAL A 25 1.99 -14.49 -8.68
N PHE A 26 2.07 -13.53 -7.75
CA PHE A 26 2.62 -12.19 -8.01
C PHE A 26 4.08 -12.25 -8.50
N LYS A 27 4.90 -13.08 -7.84
CA LYS A 27 6.33 -13.26 -8.16
C LYS A 27 6.55 -14.03 -9.46
N ALA A 28 5.69 -15.01 -9.75
CA ALA A 28 5.79 -15.84 -10.95
C ALA A 28 5.43 -15.09 -12.25
N HIS A 29 4.74 -13.95 -12.15
CA HIS A 29 4.23 -13.22 -13.32
C HIS A 29 4.67 -11.74 -13.38
N PRO A 30 5.98 -11.43 -13.37
CA PRO A 30 6.48 -10.04 -13.37
C PRO A 30 6.14 -9.25 -14.65
N GLY A 31 5.83 -9.94 -15.76
CA GLY A 31 5.43 -9.32 -17.03
C GLY A 31 3.92 -9.17 -17.22
N ASN A 32 3.10 -9.54 -16.23
CA ASN A 32 1.64 -9.45 -16.32
C ASN A 32 1.10 -8.44 -15.28
N PRO A 33 1.16 -7.13 -15.59
CA PRO A 33 0.75 -6.09 -14.63
C PRO A 33 -0.72 -6.17 -14.24
N THR A 34 -1.59 -6.65 -15.14
CA THR A 34 -3.01 -6.87 -14.84
C THR A 34 -3.19 -7.95 -13.79
N LEU A 35 -2.53 -9.10 -13.95
CA LEU A 35 -2.56 -10.17 -12.95
C LEU A 35 -1.94 -9.72 -11.63
N GLN A 36 -0.80 -9.03 -11.68
CA GLN A 36 -0.16 -8.48 -10.48
C GLN A 36 -1.09 -7.49 -9.75
N ALA A 37 -1.79 -6.62 -10.47
CA ALA A 37 -2.75 -5.70 -9.88
C ALA A 37 -3.93 -6.45 -9.25
N THR A 38 -4.47 -7.48 -9.92
CA THR A 38 -5.52 -8.34 -9.35
C THR A 38 -5.06 -9.01 -8.05
N VAL A 39 -3.82 -9.49 -8.02
CA VAL A 39 -3.25 -10.09 -6.81
C VAL A 39 -3.10 -9.06 -5.68
N LEU A 40 -2.59 -7.86 -5.96
CA LEU A 40 -2.50 -6.82 -4.93
C LEU A 40 -3.88 -6.40 -4.40
N SER A 41 -4.89 -6.34 -5.26
CA SER A 41 -6.28 -6.10 -4.84
C SER A 41 -6.79 -7.21 -3.92
N LEU A 42 -6.55 -8.48 -4.28
CA LEU A 42 -6.90 -9.64 -3.46
C LEU A 42 -6.23 -9.57 -2.08
N LEU A 43 -4.93 -9.27 -2.05
CA LEU A 43 -4.17 -9.13 -0.80
C LEU A 43 -4.67 -7.97 0.06
N SER A 44 -5.07 -6.85 -0.55
CA SER A 44 -5.66 -5.72 0.16
C SER A 44 -6.96 -6.12 0.87
N VAL A 45 -7.87 -6.79 0.15
CA VAL A 45 -9.13 -7.25 0.74
C VAL A 45 -8.87 -8.29 1.82
N ALA A 46 -8.03 -9.30 1.55
CA ALA A 46 -7.74 -10.35 2.51
C ALA A 46 -7.11 -9.78 3.79
N CYS A 47 -6.11 -8.92 3.67
CA CYS A 47 -5.34 -8.47 4.83
C CYS A 47 -6.02 -7.35 5.65
N SER A 48 -7.06 -6.69 5.12
CA SER A 48 -7.72 -5.55 5.78
C SER A 48 -8.56 -5.90 7.02
N LEU A 49 -8.84 -7.17 7.29
CA LEU A 49 -9.59 -7.57 8.49
C LEU A 49 -8.69 -8.25 9.54
N PRO A 50 -8.73 -7.85 10.82
CA PRO A 50 -8.14 -8.63 11.90
C PRO A 50 -8.83 -10.00 11.95
N LEU A 51 -8.05 -11.06 12.12
CA LEU A 51 -8.61 -12.39 12.40
C LEU A 51 -9.41 -12.27 13.69
N SER A 52 -10.74 -12.38 13.62
CA SER A 52 -11.54 -12.57 14.82
C SER A 52 -11.04 -13.85 15.48
N SER A 53 -10.66 -13.77 16.75
CA SER A 53 -10.12 -14.84 17.57
C SER A 53 -11.11 -16.01 17.72
N THR A 54 -11.28 -16.79 16.66
CA THR A 54 -12.14 -17.98 16.62
C THR A 54 -11.46 -19.08 15.81
N SER A 55 -10.35 -19.60 16.30
CA SER A 55 -10.07 -21.05 16.27
C SER A 55 -8.76 -21.39 16.97
N THR A 56 -8.87 -22.26 17.95
CA THR A 56 -7.81 -23.07 18.53
C THR A 56 -7.18 -23.93 17.43
N GLY A 57 -6.06 -23.48 16.88
CA GLY A 57 -5.34 -24.20 15.84
C GLY A 57 -3.98 -23.56 15.63
N SER A 58 -2.98 -24.10 16.31
CA SER A 58 -1.55 -23.81 16.24
C SER A 58 -1.05 -23.29 14.87
N SER A 59 -0.94 -21.98 14.72
CA SER A 59 0.19 -21.30 14.09
C SER A 59 0.11 -19.81 14.39
N GLU A 60 1.23 -19.19 14.70
CA GLU A 60 1.41 -17.83 15.23
C GLU A 60 1.09 -16.70 14.21
N ILE A 61 0.07 -16.87 13.37
CA ILE A 61 -0.28 -15.95 12.28
C ILE A 61 -1.41 -14.96 12.71
N GLY A 62 -1.94 -15.09 13.93
CA GLY A 62 -3.23 -14.51 14.29
C GLY A 62 -3.28 -13.32 15.25
N GLN A 63 -2.17 -12.83 15.81
CA GLN A 63 -2.23 -11.81 16.89
C GLN A 63 -1.71 -10.43 16.55
N SER A 64 -0.93 -10.27 15.47
CA SER A 64 -0.46 -8.94 15.08
C SER A 64 -1.39 -8.35 14.03
N GLY A 65 -1.79 -7.09 14.23
CA GLY A 65 -2.42 -6.29 13.18
C GLY A 65 -1.48 -6.02 11.99
N ALA A 66 -0.22 -6.47 12.06
CA ALA A 66 0.77 -6.35 10.99
C ALA A 66 0.39 -7.16 9.75
N PHE A 67 0.78 -6.62 8.61
CA PHE A 67 0.72 -7.31 7.33
C PHE A 67 1.95 -8.21 7.19
N PRO A 68 1.82 -9.39 6.55
CA PRO A 68 2.98 -10.22 6.25
C PRO A 68 4.01 -9.43 5.43
N ALA A 69 5.30 -9.57 5.76
CA ALA A 69 6.38 -8.82 5.09
C ALA A 69 6.38 -8.99 3.56
N GLY A 70 5.93 -10.16 3.07
CA GLY A 70 5.76 -10.42 1.64
C GLY A 70 4.72 -9.50 0.97
N VAL A 71 3.62 -9.18 1.67
CA VAL A 71 2.58 -8.26 1.17
C VAL A 71 3.12 -6.83 1.11
N ILE A 72 3.86 -6.41 2.14
CA ILE A 72 4.53 -5.10 2.17
C ILE A 72 5.51 -4.98 1.00
N SER A 73 6.35 -6.01 0.79
CA SER A 73 7.29 -6.04 -0.32
C SER A 73 6.59 -6.01 -1.68
N ALA A 74 5.48 -6.72 -1.85
CA ALA A 74 4.71 -6.73 -3.09
C ALA A 74 4.08 -5.35 -3.39
N ALA A 75 3.52 -4.69 -2.37
CA ALA A 75 3.00 -3.32 -2.51
C ALA A 75 4.11 -2.34 -2.92
N LEU A 76 5.27 -2.40 -2.26
CA LEU A 76 6.41 -1.54 -2.59
C LEU A 76 6.97 -1.81 -3.99
N GLN A 77 7.01 -3.07 -4.43
CA GLN A 77 7.38 -3.42 -5.81
C GLN A 77 6.37 -2.86 -6.82
N GLY A 78 5.08 -2.87 -6.48
CA GLY A 78 4.03 -2.29 -7.32
C GLY A 78 4.18 -0.78 -7.52
N LEU A 79 4.70 -0.04 -6.53
CA LEU A 79 5.01 1.40 -6.67
C LEU A 79 6.05 1.67 -7.75
N GLU A 80 7.03 0.78 -7.89
CA GLU A 80 8.18 0.92 -8.80
C GLU A 80 7.85 0.48 -10.23
N SER A 81 6.64 -0.04 -10.46
CA SER A 81 6.19 -0.45 -11.78
C SER A 81 6.03 0.74 -12.72
N THR A 82 6.39 0.57 -13.99
CA THR A 82 6.05 1.53 -15.03
C THR A 82 4.56 1.54 -15.35
N HIS A 83 3.82 0.49 -14.98
CA HIS A 83 2.38 0.38 -15.24
C HIS A 83 1.54 1.14 -14.21
N GLU A 84 0.79 2.12 -14.68
CA GLU A 84 -0.06 2.97 -13.83
C GLU A 84 -1.15 2.17 -13.11
N ALA A 85 -1.75 1.18 -13.76
CA ALA A 85 -2.75 0.31 -13.12
C ALA A 85 -2.18 -0.42 -11.89
N LEU A 86 -0.93 -0.90 -11.99
CA LEU A 86 -0.29 -1.59 -10.88
C LEU A 86 0.03 -0.62 -9.74
N ARG A 87 0.52 0.58 -10.05
CA ARG A 87 0.72 1.66 -9.07
C ARG A 87 -0.58 2.07 -8.38
N ALA A 88 -1.67 2.17 -9.15
CA ALA A 88 -2.99 2.54 -8.66
C ALA A 88 -3.57 1.54 -7.65
N THR A 89 -3.19 0.26 -7.75
CA THR A 89 -3.55 -0.76 -6.75
C THR A 89 -2.55 -0.82 -5.59
N ALA A 90 -1.26 -0.64 -5.88
CA ALA A 90 -0.19 -0.74 -4.89
C ALA A 90 -0.26 0.37 -3.83
N VAL A 91 -0.55 1.61 -4.23
CA VAL A 91 -0.57 2.76 -3.31
C VAL A 91 -1.67 2.63 -2.23
N PRO A 92 -2.93 2.28 -2.55
CA PRO A 92 -3.95 2.03 -1.52
C PRO A 92 -3.60 0.88 -0.57
N LEU A 93 -3.02 -0.22 -1.09
CA LEU A 93 -2.55 -1.31 -0.23
C LEU A 93 -1.46 -0.82 0.73
N LEU A 94 -0.51 -0.03 0.23
CA LEU A 94 0.54 0.53 1.08
C LEU A 94 -0.01 1.50 2.12
N LEU A 95 -1.09 2.22 1.84
CA LEU A 95 -1.77 3.06 2.82
C LEU A 95 -2.32 2.22 3.98
N HIS A 96 -2.95 1.08 3.69
CA HIS A 96 -3.42 0.15 4.71
C HIS A 96 -2.26 -0.49 5.51
N VAL A 97 -1.15 -0.79 4.84
CA VAL A 97 0.05 -1.29 5.52
C VAL A 97 0.63 -0.22 6.46
N ALA A 98 0.75 1.03 5.99
CA ALA A 98 1.35 2.13 6.74
C ALA A 98 0.50 2.61 7.92
N SER A 99 -0.81 2.35 7.92
CA SER A 99 -1.68 2.68 9.06
C SER A 99 -1.49 1.75 10.27
N CYS A 100 -0.76 0.64 10.11
CA CYS A 100 -0.43 -0.28 11.20
C CYS A 100 1.01 -0.03 11.70
N PRO A 101 1.20 0.44 12.94
CA PRO A 101 2.52 0.72 13.50
C PRO A 101 3.45 -0.49 13.54
N ASP A 102 2.91 -1.71 13.71
CA ASP A 102 3.71 -2.96 13.74
C ASP A 102 4.44 -3.21 12.40
N ASN A 103 3.98 -2.59 11.31
CA ASN A 103 4.64 -2.69 10.00
C ASN A 103 5.83 -1.74 9.85
N ALA A 104 6.02 -0.77 10.76
CA ALA A 104 7.03 0.26 10.64
C ALA A 104 8.46 -0.29 10.46
N PRO A 105 8.92 -1.31 11.22
CA PRO A 105 10.26 -1.88 11.03
C PRO A 105 10.46 -2.47 9.62
N VAL A 106 9.43 -3.09 9.05
CA VAL A 106 9.48 -3.68 7.70
C VAL A 106 9.48 -2.56 6.66
N LEU A 107 8.60 -1.57 6.80
CA LEU A 107 8.54 -0.41 5.92
C LEU A 107 9.86 0.36 5.89
N HIS A 108 10.51 0.53 7.05
CA HIS A 108 11.82 1.15 7.16
C HIS A 108 12.90 0.31 6.45
N ARG A 109 12.96 -1.00 6.74
CA ARG A 109 13.90 -1.93 6.07
C ARG A 109 13.76 -1.88 4.54
N HIS A 110 12.55 -1.69 4.04
CA HIS A 110 12.27 -1.65 2.60
C HIS A 110 12.26 -0.24 1.99
N ARG A 111 12.72 0.79 2.72
CA ARG A 111 12.85 2.16 2.20
C ARG A 111 11.54 2.71 1.61
N ALA A 112 10.45 2.51 2.35
CA ALA A 112 9.11 2.86 1.88
C ALA A 112 8.99 4.36 1.55
N VAL A 113 9.59 5.23 2.36
CA VAL A 113 9.57 6.69 2.16
C VAL A 113 10.20 7.06 0.81
N GLU A 114 11.36 6.51 0.50
CA GLU A 114 12.09 6.79 -0.74
C GLU A 114 11.28 6.38 -1.96
N LYS A 115 10.65 5.20 -1.90
CA LYS A 115 9.82 4.68 -3.00
C LYS A 115 8.59 5.55 -3.22
N VAL A 116 7.93 6.02 -2.15
CA VAL A 116 6.76 6.90 -2.27
C VAL A 116 7.17 8.30 -2.76
N VAL A 117 8.27 8.88 -2.28
CA VAL A 117 8.79 10.15 -2.78
C VAL A 117 9.18 10.03 -4.26
N ALA A 118 9.83 8.93 -4.66
CA ALA A 118 10.15 8.66 -6.06
C ALA A 118 8.88 8.57 -6.93
N LEU A 119 7.84 7.89 -6.44
CA LEU A 119 6.55 7.84 -7.12
C LEU A 119 5.96 9.25 -7.33
N LEU A 120 5.96 10.09 -6.29
CA LEU A 120 5.43 11.46 -6.38
C LEU A 120 6.21 12.34 -7.38
N LYS A 121 7.53 12.12 -7.49
CA LYS A 121 8.37 12.81 -8.50
C LYS A 121 8.01 12.37 -9.92
N GLN A 122 7.63 11.11 -10.12
CA GLN A 122 7.30 10.54 -11.42
C GLN A 122 5.84 10.75 -11.83
N CYS A 123 4.92 10.75 -10.87
CA CYS A 123 3.49 10.81 -11.11
C CYS A 123 2.96 12.21 -10.80
N THR A 124 3.03 13.13 -11.77
CA THR A 124 2.58 14.52 -11.56
C THR A 124 1.20 14.83 -12.18
N THR A 125 0.65 13.90 -12.95
CA THR A 125 -0.59 14.11 -13.73
C THR A 125 -1.80 13.38 -13.16
N ASN A 126 -1.61 12.20 -12.54
CA ASN A 126 -2.71 11.48 -11.91
C ASN A 126 -2.96 12.00 -10.49
N ARG A 127 -3.89 12.97 -10.38
CA ARG A 127 -4.29 13.59 -9.10
C ARG A 127 -4.79 12.60 -8.06
N LYS A 128 -5.50 11.54 -8.47
CA LYS A 128 -6.00 10.52 -7.54
C LYS A 128 -4.83 9.74 -6.93
N LEU A 129 -3.90 9.30 -7.77
CA LEU A 129 -2.71 8.57 -7.32
C LEU A 129 -1.81 9.44 -6.44
N LEU A 130 -1.62 10.72 -6.82
CA LEU A 130 -0.93 11.73 -6.01
C LEU A 130 -1.55 11.89 -4.62
N ALA A 131 -2.88 12.05 -4.55
CA ALA A 131 -3.57 12.26 -3.28
C ALA A 131 -3.38 11.06 -2.33
N VAL A 132 -3.51 9.82 -2.82
CA VAL A 132 -3.31 8.64 -1.99
C VAL A 132 -1.83 8.47 -1.62
N ALA A 133 -0.89 8.75 -2.53
CA ALA A 133 0.54 8.68 -2.23
C ALA A 133 0.97 9.70 -1.16
N LEU A 134 0.39 10.91 -1.17
CA LEU A 134 0.58 11.89 -0.11
C LEU A 134 0.01 11.39 1.23
N GLN A 135 -1.16 10.74 1.22
CA GLN A 135 -1.70 10.11 2.44
C GLN A 135 -0.78 9.02 2.98
N VAL A 136 -0.17 8.20 2.11
CA VAL A 136 0.83 7.21 2.53
C VAL A 136 2.00 7.90 3.24
N LEU A 137 2.55 8.97 2.66
CA LEU A 137 3.63 9.73 3.31
C LEU A 137 3.21 10.30 4.66
N MET A 138 1.99 10.81 4.78
CA MET A 138 1.46 11.29 6.07
C MET A 138 1.42 10.17 7.11
N GLN A 139 1.01 8.95 6.73
CA GLN A 139 1.02 7.81 7.65
C GLN A 139 2.44 7.40 8.04
N LEU A 140 3.36 7.32 7.08
CA LEU A 140 4.77 7.01 7.35
C LEU A 140 5.43 8.05 8.27
N ALA A 141 5.10 9.34 8.10
CA ALA A 141 5.67 10.42 8.90
C ALA A 141 5.20 10.43 10.37
N ASN A 142 4.26 9.55 10.77
CA ASN A 142 3.97 9.33 12.19
C ASN A 142 5.16 8.72 12.93
N ASP A 143 5.98 7.93 12.24
CA ASP A 143 7.25 7.42 12.74
C ASP A 143 8.37 8.46 12.60
N GLN A 144 9.21 8.60 13.63
CA GLN A 144 10.24 9.64 13.68
C GLN A 144 11.34 9.43 12.63
N ASP A 145 11.79 8.19 12.45
CA ASP A 145 12.88 7.86 11.53
C ASP A 145 12.41 8.04 10.09
N MET A 146 11.17 7.60 9.79
CA MET A 146 10.56 7.83 8.49
C MET A 146 10.30 9.31 8.19
N ARG A 147 9.95 10.11 9.20
CA ARG A 147 9.80 11.56 9.06
C ARG A 147 11.14 12.22 8.73
N GLN A 148 12.21 11.81 9.39
CA GLN A 148 13.55 12.29 9.07
C GLN A 148 13.94 11.92 7.63
N ALA A 149 13.74 10.66 7.24
CA ALA A 149 13.97 10.21 5.87
C ALA A 149 13.17 11.04 4.86
N ALA A 150 11.89 11.34 5.13
CA ALA A 150 11.08 12.16 4.23
C ALA A 150 11.69 13.55 4.02
N GLY A 151 12.21 14.17 5.08
CA GLY A 151 12.95 15.43 5.01
C GLY A 151 14.21 15.32 4.14
N GLU A 152 15.03 14.30 4.36
CA GLU A 152 16.27 14.06 3.59
C GLU A 152 16.01 13.82 2.10
N HIS A 153 14.84 13.28 1.74
CA HIS A 153 14.45 13.01 0.34
C HIS A 153 13.73 14.18 -0.35
N GLY A 154 13.66 15.35 0.31
CA GLY A 154 13.11 16.59 -0.23
C GLY A 154 11.58 16.59 -0.33
N MET A 155 10.91 15.93 0.62
CA MET A 155 9.45 15.84 0.65
C MET A 155 8.78 17.21 0.79
N VAL A 156 9.38 18.12 1.58
CA VAL A 156 8.84 19.46 1.82
C VAL A 156 8.80 20.26 0.52
N GLU A 157 9.92 20.34 -0.20
CA GLU A 157 10.04 21.05 -1.47
C GLU A 157 9.10 20.46 -2.51
N LEU A 158 8.95 19.14 -2.53
CA LEU A 158 8.04 18.45 -3.43
C LEU A 158 6.59 18.85 -3.15
N VAL A 159 6.14 18.79 -1.89
CA VAL A 159 4.76 19.13 -1.52
C VAL A 159 4.47 20.60 -1.78
N PHE A 160 5.38 21.51 -1.43
CA PHE A 160 5.25 22.93 -1.77
C PHE A 160 5.17 23.14 -3.28
N GLY A 161 6.00 22.44 -4.07
CA GLY A 161 5.95 22.49 -5.52
C GLY A 161 4.61 22.03 -6.09
N LEU A 162 4.01 20.99 -5.52
CA LEU A 162 2.67 20.53 -5.90
C LEU A 162 1.58 21.55 -5.54
N LEU A 163 1.63 22.14 -4.34
CA LEU A 163 0.66 23.15 -3.90
C LEU A 163 0.69 24.41 -4.78
N VAL A 164 1.89 24.89 -5.14
CA VAL A 164 2.04 26.06 -6.02
C VAL A 164 1.50 25.77 -7.43
N LYS A 165 1.66 24.54 -7.95
CA LYS A 165 1.09 24.14 -9.24
C LYS A 165 -0.43 24.13 -9.22
N GLU A 166 -1.03 23.60 -8.16
CA GLU A 166 -2.49 23.56 -8.00
C GLU A 166 -3.10 24.97 -7.86
N GLN A 167 -2.43 25.89 -7.16
CA GLN A 167 -2.88 27.30 -7.06
C GLN A 167 -2.88 28.05 -8.40
N LYS A 168 -1.98 27.71 -9.33
CA LYS A 168 -1.88 28.36 -10.66
C LYS A 168 -2.91 27.83 -11.66
N HIS A 169 -3.50 26.66 -11.40
CA HIS A 169 -4.51 26.02 -12.24
C HIS A 169 -5.72 25.57 -11.41
N PRO A 170 -6.44 26.50 -10.75
CA PRO A 170 -7.66 26.14 -10.04
C PRO A 170 -8.68 25.60 -11.06
N THR A 171 -9.17 24.38 -10.81
CA THR A 171 -10.14 23.71 -11.67
C THR A 171 -11.47 24.45 -11.67
N LYS A 172 -12.10 24.58 -12.84
CA LYS A 172 -13.46 25.12 -13.02
C LYS A 172 -14.58 24.20 -12.46
N GLU A 173 -14.23 23.08 -11.83
CA GLU A 173 -15.19 22.10 -11.31
C GLU A 173 -15.58 22.33 -9.84
N ASP A 174 -15.03 23.36 -9.18
CA ASP A 174 -15.33 23.72 -7.79
C ASP A 174 -16.20 25.00 -7.64
N LEU A 175 -17.04 25.31 -8.64
CA LEU A 175 -18.10 26.34 -8.58
C LEU A 175 -19.49 25.75 -8.83
#